data_AF-A0A7C5BX90-F1
#
_entry.id   AF-A0A7C5BX90-F1
#
_cell.length_a   1.000
_cell.length_b   1.000
_cell.length_c   1.000
_cell.angle_alpha   90.00
_cell.angle_beta   90.00
_cell.angle_gamma   90.00
#
_symmetry.space_group_name_H-M   'P 1'
#
loop_
_entity.id
_entity.type
_entity.pdbx_description
1 polymer ?
#
loop_
_entity_poly.entity_id
_entity_poly.type
_entity_poly.pdbx_seq_one_letter_code
_entity_poly.pdbx_strand_id
1 'polypeptide(L)'
;MRNRLIGIALGLLIGGALILGKSRLPGPDSLQILPENAGSIKTVALQYTRQSGVYSEPCYRALLGQLEPGTVVVGICGDKLDAQRFRLLARDHEKRVNVRTVIIGRPITGWCKDRFLVTSGKPALLVHPPASNPGLAARTNDSLVAPALAKAYPDRFKCVELPFQFDSGDIVATQSCVIVSDNLWRKMNRPKDFTTRLYRLFGKKVVWLRNVPDHHVGMYAAPLDDETVIIGDPEIGCRLWNRLYEPSLGAPDFSPATAASFEQAARQLRSAGFRVIRAPLVPLGPQTYVTYTNAVFETRGRRRIVYMPVYGAAALDAAGRRTYESAGWEVRPIPVRTVFRFRGTIGCLANVLERR
;
A
#
# COMPACT_ATOMS: atom_id res chain seq x y z
N MET A 1 -7.21 -20.27 57.41
CA MET A 1 -6.27 -19.32 56.76
C MET A 1 -5.55 -19.89 55.53
N ARG A 2 -5.05 -21.14 55.56
CA ARG A 2 -4.28 -21.76 54.45
C ARG A 2 -4.95 -21.71 53.07
N ASN A 3 -6.27 -21.94 53.00
CA ASN A 3 -7.00 -21.95 51.71
C ASN A 3 -7.21 -20.55 51.10
N ARG A 4 -7.19 -19.47 51.91
CA ARG A 4 -7.30 -18.09 51.41
C ARG A 4 -5.98 -17.60 50.77
N LEU A 5 -4.84 -18.00 51.33
CA LEU A 5 -3.52 -17.67 50.79
C LEU A 5 -3.28 -18.34 49.43
N ILE A 6 -3.73 -19.59 49.26
CA ILE A 6 -3.63 -20.30 47.98
C ILE A 6 -4.46 -19.62 46.89
N GLY A 7 -5.69 -19.17 47.21
CA GLY A 7 -6.54 -18.45 46.26
C GLY A 7 -5.97 -17.11 45.79
N ILE A 8 -5.35 -16.35 46.70
CA ILE A 8 -4.70 -15.07 46.38
C ILE A 8 -3.46 -15.29 45.51
N ALA A 9 -2.63 -16.29 45.83
CA ALA A 9 -1.45 -16.63 45.04
C ALA A 9 -1.81 -17.10 43.61
N LEU A 10 -2.85 -17.92 43.48
CA LEU A 10 -3.33 -18.38 42.17
C LEU A 10 -3.92 -17.22 41.35
N GLY A 11 -4.68 -16.32 42.00
CA GLY A 11 -5.24 -15.13 41.37
C GLY A 11 -4.16 -14.15 40.86
N LEU A 12 -3.08 -13.96 41.62
CA LEU A 12 -1.94 -13.13 41.21
C LEU A 12 -1.11 -13.80 40.12
N LEU A 13 -0.96 -15.13 40.12
CA LEU A 13 -0.27 -15.86 39.05
C LEU A 13 -1.06 -15.81 37.74
N ILE A 14 -2.39 -15.99 37.78
CA ILE A 14 -3.25 -15.91 36.61
C ILE A 14 -3.34 -14.45 36.12
N GLY A 15 -3.51 -13.49 37.02
CA GLY A 15 -3.49 -12.07 36.71
C GLY A 15 -2.16 -11.61 36.11
N GLY A 16 -1.04 -12.07 36.68
CA GLY A 16 0.31 -11.81 36.18
C GLY A 16 0.57 -12.45 34.81
N ALA A 17 0.13 -13.69 34.61
CA ALA A 17 0.22 -14.38 33.32
C ALA A 17 -0.65 -13.73 32.23
N LEU A 18 -1.81 -13.19 32.59
CA LEU A 18 -2.67 -12.42 31.66
C LEU A 18 -2.09 -11.04 31.33
N ILE A 19 -1.42 -10.39 32.29
CA ILE A 19 -0.73 -9.11 32.07
C ILE A 19 0.57 -9.31 31.26
N LEU A 20 1.30 -10.41 31.47
CA LEU A 20 2.47 -10.78 30.68
C LEU A 20 2.11 -11.36 29.30
N GLY A 21 0.92 -11.97 29.18
CA GLY A 21 0.35 -12.52 27.96
C GLY A 21 -0.29 -11.48 27.04
N LYS A 22 -0.50 -10.24 27.51
CA LYS A 22 -0.73 -9.09 26.63
C LYS A 22 0.58 -8.75 25.94
N SER A 23 0.83 -9.49 24.85
CA SER A 23 1.75 -9.20 23.75
C SER A 23 2.56 -7.92 23.98
N ARG A 24 3.74 -8.08 24.59
CA ARG A 24 4.77 -7.03 24.55
C ARG A 24 4.89 -6.64 23.09
N LEU A 25 4.58 -5.37 22.79
CA LEU A 25 4.80 -4.82 21.46
C LEU A 25 6.23 -5.20 21.05
N PRO A 26 6.41 -5.68 19.83
CA PRO A 26 7.70 -6.18 19.42
C PRO A 26 8.73 -5.04 19.58
N GLY A 27 9.92 -5.37 20.09
CA GLY A 27 10.89 -4.40 20.58
C GLY A 27 11.34 -3.36 19.53
N PRO A 28 12.10 -2.33 19.94
CA PRO A 28 12.36 -1.13 19.12
C PRO A 28 13.07 -1.32 17.75
N ASP A 29 13.45 -2.54 17.38
CA ASP A 29 14.11 -2.91 16.11
C ASP A 29 13.30 -3.94 15.28
N SER A 30 12.03 -4.17 15.64
CA SER A 30 11.38 -5.45 15.32
C SER A 30 10.60 -5.50 14.01
N LEU A 31 10.07 -4.38 13.51
CA LEU A 31 9.25 -4.36 12.29
C LEU A 31 9.99 -3.68 11.13
N GLN A 32 11.01 -4.36 10.60
CA GLN A 32 11.70 -3.94 9.39
C GLN A 32 10.73 -3.97 8.20
N ILE A 33 9.97 -2.88 7.99
CA ILE A 33 8.98 -2.79 6.91
C ILE A 33 9.67 -2.96 5.56
N LEU A 34 9.07 -3.79 4.71
CA LEU A 34 9.52 -4.08 3.37
C LEU A 34 9.53 -2.78 2.55
N PRO A 35 10.67 -2.39 1.94
CA PRO A 35 10.73 -1.18 1.13
C PRO A 35 9.85 -1.29 -0.12
N GLU A 36 9.31 -0.17 -0.59
CA GLU A 36 8.47 -0.13 -1.79
C GLU A 36 9.28 -0.31 -3.08
N ASN A 37 10.54 0.13 -3.09
CA ASN A 37 11.33 0.42 -4.29
C ASN A 37 12.58 -0.48 -4.49
N ALA A 38 12.97 -1.27 -3.49
CA ALA A 38 14.15 -2.12 -3.56
C ALA A 38 13.81 -3.59 -3.82
N GLY A 39 14.73 -4.36 -4.40
CA GLY A 39 14.61 -5.81 -4.53
C GLY A 39 13.60 -6.29 -5.59
N SER A 40 13.78 -7.55 -6.00
CA SER A 40 12.96 -8.17 -7.04
C SER A 40 11.66 -8.70 -6.46
N ILE A 41 10.51 -8.53 -7.12
CA ILE A 41 9.24 -9.07 -6.63
C ILE A 41 9.28 -10.59 -6.74
N LYS A 42 9.26 -11.26 -5.60
CA LYS A 42 9.15 -12.74 -5.50
C LYS A 42 7.70 -13.16 -5.39
N THR A 43 6.93 -12.46 -4.57
CA THR A 43 5.51 -12.76 -4.33
C THR A 43 4.72 -11.48 -4.21
N VAL A 44 3.58 -11.42 -4.91
CA VAL A 44 2.61 -10.33 -4.84
C VAL A 44 1.23 -10.89 -4.54
N ALA A 45 0.48 -10.20 -3.69
CA ALA A 45 -0.91 -10.49 -3.39
C ALA A 45 -1.83 -9.54 -4.15
N LEU A 46 -2.96 -10.09 -4.61
CA LEU A 46 -4.07 -9.35 -5.21
C LEU A 46 -5.35 -9.78 -4.51
N GLN A 47 -6.13 -8.85 -3.96
CA GLN A 47 -7.48 -9.17 -3.49
C GLN A 47 -8.46 -9.16 -4.67
N TYR A 48 -9.27 -10.19 -4.80
CA TYR A 48 -10.22 -10.34 -5.89
C TYR A 48 -11.59 -10.75 -5.39
N THR A 49 -12.60 -10.01 -5.82
CA THR A 49 -14.02 -10.41 -5.75
C THR A 49 -14.67 -10.17 -7.09
N ARG A 50 -15.73 -10.92 -7.43
CA ARG A 50 -16.49 -10.65 -8.66
C ARG A 50 -17.02 -9.21 -8.74
N GLN A 51 -17.39 -8.62 -7.59
CA GLN A 51 -17.84 -7.23 -7.51
C GLN A 51 -16.72 -6.24 -7.84
N SER A 52 -15.52 -6.44 -7.30
CA SER A 52 -14.37 -5.58 -7.62
C SER A 52 -13.80 -5.86 -9.01
N GLY A 53 -13.93 -7.09 -9.50
CA GLY A 53 -13.47 -7.54 -10.81
C GLY A 53 -14.03 -6.72 -11.97
N VAL A 54 -15.25 -6.20 -11.83
CA VAL A 54 -15.88 -5.31 -12.84
C VAL A 54 -14.97 -4.13 -13.20
N TYR A 55 -14.21 -3.61 -12.23
CA TYR A 55 -13.28 -2.51 -12.47
C TYR A 55 -11.79 -2.89 -12.36
N SER A 56 -11.43 -3.96 -11.65
CA SER A 56 -10.02 -4.34 -11.42
C SER A 56 -9.46 -5.34 -12.44
N GLU A 57 -10.30 -6.11 -13.15
CA GLU A 57 -9.82 -7.14 -14.09
C GLU A 57 -8.89 -6.60 -15.20
N PRO A 58 -9.16 -5.45 -15.85
CA PRO A 58 -8.24 -4.90 -16.86
C PRO A 58 -6.85 -4.59 -16.29
N CYS A 59 -6.82 -4.05 -15.07
CA CYS A 59 -5.61 -3.71 -14.34
C CYS A 59 -4.81 -4.97 -13.97
N TYR A 60 -5.50 -5.99 -13.44
CA TYR A 60 -4.89 -7.28 -13.11
C TYR A 60 -4.36 -8.02 -14.33
N ARG A 61 -5.10 -8.08 -15.44
CA ARG A 61 -4.63 -8.73 -16.66
C ARG A 61 -3.34 -8.07 -17.17
N ALA A 62 -3.30 -6.74 -17.18
CA ALA A 62 -2.10 -6.00 -17.58
C ALA A 62 -0.92 -6.23 -16.63
N LEU A 63 -1.14 -6.26 -15.30
CA LEU A 63 -0.09 -6.56 -14.34
C LEU A 63 0.43 -7.99 -14.54
N LEU A 64 -0.45 -8.99 -14.60
CA LEU A 64 -0.09 -10.40 -14.76
C LEU A 64 0.72 -10.65 -16.04
N GLY A 65 0.34 -10.02 -17.15
CA GLY A 65 1.06 -10.11 -18.42
C GLY A 65 2.45 -9.44 -18.40
N GLN A 66 2.66 -8.51 -17.48
CA GLN A 66 3.89 -7.71 -17.39
C GLN A 66 4.81 -8.11 -16.24
N LEU A 67 4.34 -8.85 -15.23
CA LEU A 67 5.20 -9.37 -14.16
C LEU A 67 6.32 -10.24 -14.73
N GLU A 68 7.47 -10.23 -14.08
CA GLU A 68 8.60 -11.03 -14.51
C GLU A 68 8.35 -12.54 -14.34
N PRO A 69 8.95 -13.39 -15.20
CA PRO A 69 8.79 -14.84 -15.10
C PRO A 69 9.12 -15.41 -13.72
N GLY A 70 8.31 -16.37 -13.28
CA GLY A 70 8.47 -17.06 -12.00
C GLY A 70 8.01 -16.26 -10.78
N THR A 71 7.40 -15.08 -10.97
CA THR A 71 6.74 -14.36 -9.88
C THR A 71 5.55 -15.15 -9.36
N VAL A 72 5.42 -15.30 -8.05
CA VAL A 72 4.25 -15.92 -7.42
C VAL A 72 3.16 -14.87 -7.21
N VAL A 73 1.96 -15.14 -7.69
CA VAL A 73 0.79 -14.28 -7.48
C VAL A 73 -0.20 -15.00 -6.59
N VAL A 74 -0.55 -14.40 -5.45
CA VAL A 74 -1.55 -14.94 -4.51
C VAL A 74 -2.85 -14.15 -4.67
N GLY A 75 -3.85 -14.77 -5.30
CA GLY A 75 -5.22 -14.27 -5.36
C GLY A 75 -5.94 -14.51 -4.03
N ILE A 76 -6.26 -13.45 -3.31
CA ILE A 76 -7.01 -13.51 -2.06
C ILE A 76 -8.47 -13.27 -2.38
N CYS A 77 -9.30 -14.30 -2.20
CA CYS A 77 -10.66 -14.32 -2.69
C CYS A 77 -11.67 -14.45 -1.56
N GLY A 78 -12.84 -13.84 -1.72
CA GLY A 78 -13.90 -13.92 -0.72
C GLY A 78 -14.46 -15.33 -0.60
N ASP A 79 -14.75 -15.96 -1.74
CA ASP A 79 -15.32 -17.30 -1.82
C ASP A 79 -14.69 -18.17 -2.94
N LYS A 80 -15.24 -19.38 -3.15
CA LYS A 80 -14.78 -20.32 -4.19
C LYS A 80 -15.03 -19.82 -5.61
N LEU A 81 -16.12 -19.09 -5.86
CA LEU A 81 -16.47 -18.57 -7.18
C LEU A 81 -15.54 -17.41 -7.56
N ASP A 82 -15.23 -16.53 -6.61
CA ASP A 82 -14.21 -15.49 -6.76
C ASP A 82 -12.85 -16.12 -7.10
N ALA A 83 -12.46 -17.20 -6.41
CA ALA A 83 -11.21 -17.90 -6.69
C ALA A 83 -11.17 -18.55 -8.08
N GLN A 84 -12.28 -19.17 -8.51
CA GLN A 84 -12.40 -19.73 -9.87
C GLN A 84 -12.27 -18.64 -10.93
N ARG A 85 -12.96 -17.51 -10.75
CA ARG A 85 -12.91 -16.39 -11.68
C ARG A 85 -11.53 -15.73 -11.73
N PHE A 86 -10.86 -15.57 -10.59
CA PHE A 86 -9.48 -15.07 -10.55
C PHE A 86 -8.49 -16.00 -11.29
N ARG A 87 -8.63 -17.32 -11.16
CA ARG A 87 -7.81 -18.26 -11.94
C ARG A 87 -8.10 -18.16 -13.44
N LEU A 88 -9.36 -18.03 -13.83
CA LEU A 88 -9.72 -17.82 -15.24
C LEU A 88 -9.09 -16.53 -15.81
N LEU A 89 -9.09 -15.45 -15.03
CA LEU A 89 -8.43 -14.20 -15.38
C LEU A 89 -6.92 -14.38 -15.60
N ALA A 90 -6.28 -15.23 -14.79
CA ALA A 90 -4.84 -15.47 -14.85
C ALA A 90 -4.40 -16.56 -15.84
N ARG A 91 -5.34 -17.31 -16.42
CA ARG A 91 -5.08 -18.49 -17.27
C ARG A 91 -4.11 -18.18 -18.41
N ASP A 92 -4.29 -17.03 -19.07
CA ASP A 92 -3.46 -16.62 -20.21
C ASP A 92 -2.00 -16.27 -19.81
N HIS A 93 -1.71 -16.23 -18.51
CA HIS A 93 -0.44 -15.81 -17.93
C HIS A 93 0.27 -16.91 -17.11
N GLU A 94 -0.30 -18.12 -17.03
CA GLU A 94 0.26 -19.23 -16.21
C GLU A 94 1.65 -19.69 -16.66
N LYS A 95 2.01 -19.49 -17.93
CA LYS A 95 3.38 -19.75 -18.43
C LYS A 95 4.43 -18.76 -17.88
N ARG A 96 3.98 -17.61 -17.38
CA ARG A 96 4.83 -16.51 -16.90
C ARG A 96 4.84 -16.43 -15.38
N VAL A 97 3.66 -16.49 -14.74
CA VAL A 97 3.51 -16.33 -13.29
C VAL A 97 2.95 -17.60 -12.64
N ASN A 98 3.32 -17.83 -11.38
CA ASN A 98 2.79 -18.94 -10.59
C ASN A 98 1.61 -18.45 -9.75
N VAL A 99 0.39 -18.80 -10.17
CA VAL A 99 -0.83 -18.33 -9.51
C VAL A 99 -1.30 -19.30 -8.43
N ARG A 100 -1.51 -18.77 -7.24
CA ARG A 100 -2.11 -19.44 -6.07
C ARG A 100 -3.32 -18.66 -5.60
N THR A 101 -4.19 -19.28 -4.81
CA THR A 101 -5.37 -18.62 -4.25
C THR A 101 -5.54 -18.94 -2.78
N VAL A 102 -5.96 -17.95 -1.99
CA VAL A 102 -6.39 -18.11 -0.59
C VAL A 102 -7.84 -17.66 -0.49
N ILE A 103 -8.70 -18.49 0.08
CA ILE A 103 -10.14 -18.18 0.25
C ILE A 103 -10.37 -17.76 1.69
N ILE A 104 -10.93 -16.56 1.89
CA ILE A 104 -11.26 -16.01 3.21
C ILE A 104 -12.55 -16.62 3.77
N GLY A 105 -13.49 -16.98 2.90
CA GLY A 105 -14.81 -17.49 3.29
C GLY A 105 -15.80 -16.39 3.69
N ARG A 106 -15.48 -15.13 3.40
CA ARG A 106 -16.31 -13.94 3.67
C ARG A 106 -16.14 -12.89 2.57
N PRO A 107 -17.13 -12.02 2.32
CA PRO A 107 -16.97 -10.89 1.40
C PRO A 107 -15.81 -9.98 1.86
N ILE A 108 -14.93 -9.60 0.94
CA ILE A 108 -13.78 -8.69 1.14
C ILE A 108 -13.79 -7.59 0.07
N THR A 109 -12.92 -6.59 0.19
CA THR A 109 -12.74 -5.57 -0.86
C THR A 109 -11.60 -5.94 -1.83
N GLY A 110 -11.37 -5.11 -2.86
CA GLY A 110 -10.24 -5.28 -3.78
C GLY A 110 -8.95 -4.58 -3.35
N TRP A 111 -8.94 -3.90 -2.20
CA TRP A 111 -7.86 -2.99 -1.78
C TRP A 111 -6.75 -3.71 -1.01
N CYS A 112 -5.98 -4.54 -1.71
CA CYS A 112 -5.00 -5.44 -1.10
C CYS A 112 -3.92 -4.72 -0.28
N LYS A 113 -3.46 -3.54 -0.73
CA LYS A 113 -2.38 -2.82 -0.06
C LYS A 113 -2.81 -2.36 1.32
N ASP A 114 -4.02 -1.82 1.45
CA ASP A 114 -4.47 -1.10 2.64
C ASP A 114 -4.36 -1.89 3.95
N ARG A 115 -4.36 -3.22 3.91
CA ARG A 115 -4.78 -4.03 5.07
C ARG A 115 -3.68 -4.51 5.97
N PHE A 116 -2.46 -4.53 5.47
CA PHE A 116 -1.33 -4.93 6.26
C PHE A 116 -0.04 -4.43 5.61
N LEU A 117 0.90 -4.05 6.46
CA LEU A 117 2.30 -3.90 6.08
C LEU A 117 2.94 -5.28 6.04
N VAL A 118 4.02 -5.39 5.31
CA VAL A 118 4.85 -6.60 5.24
C VAL A 118 6.24 -6.26 5.73
N THR A 119 6.87 -7.12 6.54
CA THR A 119 8.27 -6.96 6.95
C THR A 119 9.23 -7.80 6.11
N SER A 120 10.51 -7.45 6.10
CA SER A 120 11.58 -8.19 5.40
C SER A 120 12.09 -9.44 6.12
N GLY A 121 11.54 -9.77 7.30
CA GLY A 121 11.97 -10.91 8.12
C GLY A 121 11.67 -12.28 7.50
N LYS A 122 12.20 -13.34 8.12
CA LYS A 122 11.92 -14.75 7.77
C LYS A 122 11.52 -15.54 9.02
N PRO A 123 10.24 -15.93 9.19
CA PRO A 123 9.10 -15.57 8.34
C PRO A 123 8.82 -14.06 8.36
N ALA A 124 8.23 -13.55 7.27
CA ALA A 124 7.81 -12.16 7.19
C ALA A 124 6.59 -11.92 8.10
N LEU A 125 6.50 -10.75 8.71
CA LEU A 125 5.35 -10.36 9.51
C LEU A 125 4.35 -9.60 8.64
N LEU A 126 3.09 -10.03 8.66
CA LEU A 126 1.94 -9.31 8.14
C LEU A 126 1.37 -8.47 9.28
N VAL A 127 1.73 -7.20 9.30
CA VAL A 127 1.40 -6.27 10.37
C VAL A 127 0.08 -5.59 10.03
N HIS A 128 -0.98 -5.83 10.79
CA HIS A 128 -2.33 -5.33 10.48
C HIS A 128 -2.90 -4.46 11.61
N PRO A 129 -3.84 -3.54 11.30
CA PRO A 129 -4.54 -2.78 12.33
C PRO A 129 -5.58 -3.67 13.05
N PRO A 130 -6.13 -3.22 14.19
CA PRO A 130 -7.31 -3.83 14.78
C PRO A 130 -8.48 -3.71 13.82
N ALA A 131 -9.41 -4.67 13.85
CA ALA A 131 -10.62 -4.57 13.07
C ALA A 131 -11.39 -3.29 13.43
N SER A 132 -11.52 -2.36 12.49
CA SER A 132 -12.45 -1.24 12.60
C SER A 132 -13.09 -0.98 11.25
N ASN A 133 -14.42 -0.91 11.23
CA ASN A 133 -15.29 -0.24 10.25
C ASN A 133 -16.72 -0.81 10.34
N PRO A 134 -17.50 -0.49 11.39
CA PRO A 134 -18.84 -1.06 11.59
C PRO A 134 -19.84 -0.78 10.45
N GLY A 135 -19.52 0.10 9.48
CA GLY A 135 -20.43 0.47 8.38
C GLY A 135 -20.31 -0.34 7.08
N LEU A 136 -19.25 -1.13 6.87
CA LEU A 136 -19.06 -1.90 5.63
C LEU A 136 -18.50 -3.29 5.94
N ALA A 137 -19.36 -4.31 5.91
CA ALA A 137 -18.99 -5.69 6.26
C ALA A 137 -17.75 -6.18 5.48
N ALA A 138 -17.68 -5.92 4.17
CA ALA A 138 -16.53 -6.30 3.34
C ALA A 138 -15.22 -5.60 3.77
N ARG A 139 -15.28 -4.29 4.09
CA ARG A 139 -14.15 -3.52 4.60
C ARG A 139 -13.75 -3.97 6.02
N THR A 140 -14.68 -4.46 6.83
CA THR A 140 -14.32 -5.08 8.12
C THR A 140 -13.63 -6.42 7.92
N ASN A 141 -14.13 -7.27 7.03
CA ASN A 141 -13.59 -8.61 6.78
C ASN A 141 -12.20 -8.63 6.15
N ASP A 142 -11.78 -7.52 5.53
CA ASP A 142 -10.40 -7.35 5.06
C ASP A 142 -9.34 -7.54 6.16
N SER A 143 -9.68 -7.35 7.44
CA SER A 143 -8.78 -7.64 8.57
C SER A 143 -8.44 -9.13 8.69
N LEU A 144 -9.25 -10.01 8.09
CA LEU A 144 -9.04 -11.47 8.08
C LEU A 144 -7.98 -11.90 7.05
N VAL A 145 -7.57 -11.01 6.15
CA VAL A 145 -6.67 -11.33 5.05
C VAL A 145 -5.29 -11.75 5.54
N ALA A 146 -4.67 -10.96 6.42
CA ALA A 146 -3.36 -11.28 6.97
C ALA A 146 -3.38 -12.63 7.72
N PRO A 147 -4.29 -12.86 8.70
CA PRO A 147 -4.43 -14.17 9.35
C PRO A 147 -4.63 -15.34 8.39
N ALA A 148 -5.44 -15.17 7.33
CA ALA A 148 -5.66 -16.22 6.34
C ALA A 148 -4.40 -16.53 5.52
N LEU A 149 -3.63 -15.51 5.13
CA LEU A 149 -2.33 -15.68 4.46
C LEU A 149 -1.32 -16.40 5.35
N ALA A 150 -1.20 -16.01 6.62
CA ALA A 150 -0.32 -16.67 7.58
C ALA A 150 -0.73 -18.14 7.82
N LYS A 151 -2.04 -18.42 7.89
CA LYS A 151 -2.54 -19.81 7.98
C LYS A 151 -2.23 -20.63 6.72
N ALA A 152 -2.35 -20.03 5.53
CA ALA A 152 -2.09 -20.72 4.26
C ALA A 152 -0.59 -20.97 4.01
N TYR A 153 0.28 -20.15 4.60
CA TYR A 153 1.74 -20.22 4.42
C TYR A 153 2.49 -19.98 5.74
N PRO A 154 2.36 -20.88 6.74
CA PRO A 154 2.86 -20.66 8.10
C PRO A 154 4.38 -20.52 8.20
N ASP A 155 5.12 -21.16 7.29
CA ASP A 155 6.59 -21.07 7.24
C ASP A 155 7.08 -19.77 6.59
N ARG A 156 6.20 -19.03 5.91
CA ARG A 156 6.53 -17.80 5.18
C ARG A 156 6.03 -16.55 5.89
N PHE A 157 4.85 -16.63 6.53
CA PHE A 157 4.18 -15.47 7.10
C PHE A 157 3.68 -15.72 8.52
N LYS A 158 3.85 -14.72 9.40
CA LYS A 158 3.18 -14.62 10.70
C LYS A 158 2.40 -13.32 10.77
N CYS A 159 1.41 -13.23 11.65
CA CYS A 159 0.63 -12.00 11.84
C CYS A 159 0.98 -11.30 13.14
N VAL A 160 0.96 -9.96 13.09
CA VAL A 160 1.04 -9.11 14.27
C VAL A 160 -0.03 -8.03 14.14
N GLU A 161 -0.86 -7.89 15.16
CA GLU A 161 -1.80 -6.77 15.26
C GLU A 161 -1.14 -5.59 15.99
N LEU A 162 -1.31 -4.38 15.47
CA LEU A 162 -0.91 -3.15 16.16
C LEU A 162 -2.08 -2.54 16.92
N PRO A 163 -1.86 -1.79 18.01
CA PRO A 163 -2.94 -1.25 18.84
C PRO A 163 -3.52 0.07 18.31
N PHE A 164 -3.45 0.32 16.99
CA PHE A 164 -3.93 1.55 16.37
C PHE A 164 -4.37 1.32 14.93
N GLN A 165 -5.24 2.19 14.43
CA GLN A 165 -5.74 2.14 13.06
C GLN A 165 -4.72 2.71 12.07
N PHE A 166 -4.62 2.07 10.91
CA PHE A 166 -3.86 2.55 9.76
C PHE A 166 -4.34 1.81 8.51
N ASP A 167 -4.05 2.35 7.33
CA ASP A 167 -3.95 1.55 6.12
C ASP A 167 -2.49 1.53 5.65
N SER A 168 -2.01 0.45 5.02
CA SER A 168 -0.60 0.41 4.57
C SER A 168 -0.27 1.55 3.60
N GLY A 169 -1.24 2.06 2.83
CA GLY A 169 -1.03 3.21 1.95
C GLY A 169 -0.67 4.51 2.68
N ASP A 170 -0.92 4.59 3.99
CA ASP A 170 -0.50 5.72 4.83
C ASP A 170 0.99 5.73 5.14
N ILE A 171 1.68 4.61 4.88
CA ILE A 171 3.08 4.38 5.24
C ILE A 171 3.82 3.93 3.99
N VAL A 172 4.77 4.73 3.54
CA VAL A 172 5.62 4.40 2.39
C VAL A 172 7.05 4.25 2.88
N ALA A 173 7.65 3.07 2.66
CA ALA A 173 8.96 2.74 3.20
C ALA A 173 10.05 2.71 2.13
N THR A 174 11.22 3.23 2.48
CA THR A 174 12.51 3.00 1.79
C THR A 174 13.36 2.03 2.60
N GLN A 175 14.62 1.80 2.23
CA GLN A 175 15.52 0.98 3.04
C GLN A 175 15.86 1.69 4.37
N SER A 176 16.03 3.01 4.36
CA SER A 176 16.46 3.78 5.54
C SER A 176 15.36 4.56 6.28
N CYS A 177 14.21 4.82 5.66
CA CYS A 177 13.16 5.64 6.26
C CYS A 177 11.74 5.16 6.01
N VAL A 178 10.80 5.71 6.76
CA VAL A 178 9.36 5.67 6.49
C VAL A 178 8.82 7.07 6.31
N ILE A 179 8.00 7.27 5.27
CA ILE A 179 7.29 8.51 4.98
C ILE A 179 5.83 8.31 5.37
N VAL A 180 5.32 9.21 6.21
CA VAL A 180 3.95 9.19 6.75
C VAL A 180 3.34 10.59 6.67
N SER A 181 2.02 10.69 6.85
CA SER A 181 1.32 11.99 6.84
C SER A 181 0.40 12.19 8.05
N ASP A 182 -0.19 13.38 8.13
CA ASP A 182 -1.27 13.68 9.08
C ASP A 182 -2.44 12.69 9.01
N ASN A 183 -2.61 11.96 7.91
CA ASN A 183 -3.63 10.93 7.82
C ASN A 183 -3.40 9.80 8.84
N LEU A 184 -2.16 9.27 8.90
CA LEU A 184 -1.80 8.26 9.89
C LEU A 184 -1.85 8.84 11.31
N TRP A 185 -1.35 10.06 11.50
CA TRP A 185 -1.38 10.73 12.80
C TRP A 185 -2.80 10.82 13.36
N ARG A 186 -3.78 11.20 12.53
CA ARG A 186 -5.21 11.22 12.94
C ARG A 186 -5.74 9.82 13.22
N LYS A 187 -5.45 8.81 12.38
CA LYS A 187 -5.87 7.42 12.62
C LYS A 187 -5.26 6.81 13.89
N MET A 188 -4.09 7.29 14.31
CA MET A 188 -3.45 6.95 15.57
C MET A 188 -3.97 7.77 16.77
N ASN A 189 -5.05 8.53 16.60
CA ASN A 189 -5.62 9.43 17.59
C ASN A 189 -4.64 10.53 18.06
N ARG A 190 -3.90 11.12 17.11
CA ARG A 190 -3.10 12.33 17.28
C ARG A 190 -2.08 12.29 18.45
N PRO A 191 -1.23 11.26 18.55
CA PRO A 191 -0.27 11.17 19.64
C PRO A 191 0.74 12.32 19.58
N LYS A 192 1.14 12.85 20.74
CA LYS A 192 2.14 13.92 20.84
C LYS A 192 3.55 13.42 20.47
N ASP A 193 3.83 12.15 20.73
CA ASP A 193 5.11 11.47 20.49
C ASP A 193 5.12 10.67 19.17
N PHE A 194 4.32 11.08 18.19
CA PHE A 194 4.04 10.34 16.94
C PHE A 194 5.29 9.80 16.24
N THR A 195 6.27 10.66 15.95
CA THR A 195 7.50 10.27 15.24
C THR A 195 8.37 9.34 16.07
N THR A 196 8.54 9.61 17.36
CA THR A 196 9.29 8.75 18.29
C THR A 196 8.67 7.37 18.39
N ARG A 197 7.33 7.29 18.45
CA ARG A 197 6.60 6.03 18.51
C ARG A 197 6.77 5.21 17.23
N LEU A 198 6.66 5.84 16.07
CA LEU A 198 6.87 5.17 14.78
C LEU A 198 8.34 4.77 14.56
N TYR A 199 9.29 5.61 15.00
CA TYR A 199 10.72 5.28 14.96
C TYR A 199 11.00 4.01 15.76
N ARG A 200 10.52 3.93 17.01
CA ARG A 200 10.62 2.73 17.84
C ARG A 200 9.90 1.54 17.21
N LEU A 201 8.81 1.75 16.48
CA LEU A 201 8.08 0.64 15.88
C LEU A 201 8.82 0.04 14.68
N PHE A 202 9.35 0.90 13.81
CA PHE A 202 9.89 0.49 12.51
C PHE A 202 11.42 0.42 12.45
N GLY A 203 12.14 0.95 13.45
CA GLY A 203 13.59 1.04 13.44
C GLY A 203 14.14 1.91 12.30
N LYS A 204 13.34 2.85 11.77
CA LYS A 204 13.64 3.66 10.59
C LYS A 204 13.41 5.14 10.88
N LYS A 205 14.20 6.02 10.24
CA LYS A 205 13.95 7.47 10.27
C LYS A 205 12.50 7.74 9.83
N VAL A 206 11.78 8.58 10.57
CA VAL A 206 10.39 8.92 10.25
C VAL A 206 10.34 10.32 9.63
N VAL A 207 9.84 10.40 8.41
CA VAL A 207 9.54 11.65 7.71
C VAL A 207 8.03 11.89 7.78
N TRP A 208 7.63 12.81 8.65
CA TRP A 208 6.21 13.15 8.85
C TRP A 208 5.84 14.39 8.03
N LEU A 209 4.96 14.18 7.05
CA LEU A 209 4.40 15.22 6.19
C LEU A 209 3.13 15.82 6.80
N ARG A 210 3.15 17.14 7.04
CA ARG A 210 2.08 17.90 7.70
C ARG A 210 1.41 18.88 6.75
N ASN A 211 0.10 19.08 6.87
CA ASN A 211 -0.70 19.97 6.02
C ASN A 211 -0.51 19.65 4.51
N VAL A 212 -0.56 18.37 4.19
CA VAL A 212 -0.36 17.79 2.85
C VAL A 212 -1.69 17.23 2.32
N PRO A 213 -1.78 16.75 1.06
CA PRO A 213 -3.03 16.23 0.52
C PRO A 213 -3.65 15.17 1.42
N ASP A 214 -4.96 15.24 1.59
CA ASP A 214 -5.72 14.39 2.52
C ASP A 214 -5.95 12.96 1.97
N HIS A 215 -4.85 12.22 1.77
CA HIS A 215 -4.83 10.87 1.22
C HIS A 215 -3.65 10.05 1.79
N HIS A 216 -3.66 8.75 1.51
CA HIS A 216 -2.49 7.88 1.48
C HIS A 216 -1.29 8.54 0.81
N VAL A 217 -0.11 8.41 1.43
CA VAL A 217 1.15 8.99 0.90
C VAL A 217 1.42 8.48 -0.51
N GLY A 218 1.21 7.18 -0.75
CA GLY A 218 1.42 6.55 -2.06
C GLY A 218 0.59 7.16 -3.21
N MET A 219 -0.46 7.91 -2.91
CA MET A 219 -1.31 8.55 -3.92
C MET A 219 -0.76 9.87 -4.44
N TYR A 220 0.20 10.48 -3.74
CA TYR A 220 0.84 11.71 -4.19
C TYR A 220 2.37 11.68 -4.13
N ALA A 221 3.00 10.72 -3.45
CA ALA A 221 4.44 10.58 -3.37
C ALA A 221 4.87 9.11 -3.44
N ALA A 222 5.99 8.84 -4.12
CA ALA A 222 6.60 7.52 -4.20
C ALA A 222 8.13 7.61 -4.20
N PRO A 223 8.83 6.90 -3.30
CA PRO A 223 10.28 6.84 -3.32
C PRO A 223 10.76 6.02 -4.51
N LEU A 224 11.77 6.51 -5.21
CA LEU A 224 12.48 5.76 -6.24
C LEU A 224 13.68 5.03 -5.66
N ASP A 225 14.34 5.65 -4.68
CA ASP A 225 15.44 5.07 -3.92
C ASP A 225 15.42 5.67 -2.51
N ASP A 226 16.52 5.56 -1.76
CA ASP A 226 16.63 6.10 -0.41
C ASP A 226 16.80 7.62 -0.37
N GLU A 227 17.10 8.24 -1.52
CA GLU A 227 17.44 9.67 -1.62
C GLU A 227 16.50 10.44 -2.55
N THR A 228 15.72 9.75 -3.38
CA THR A 228 14.89 10.34 -4.42
C THR A 228 13.42 9.97 -4.23
N VAL A 229 12.55 10.98 -4.26
CA VAL A 229 11.09 10.81 -4.23
C VAL A 229 10.47 11.50 -5.44
N ILE A 230 9.56 10.81 -6.13
CA ILE A 230 8.61 11.46 -7.04
C ILE A 230 7.43 11.97 -6.24
N ILE A 231 7.00 13.20 -6.52
CA ILE A 231 5.76 13.77 -6.01
C ILE A 231 4.89 14.25 -7.16
N GLY A 232 3.58 14.05 -7.05
CA GLY A 232 2.59 14.58 -7.97
C GLY A 232 2.49 16.10 -7.90
N ASP A 233 2.30 16.73 -9.05
CA ASP A 233 2.33 18.17 -9.25
C ASP A 233 1.08 18.64 -10.03
N PRO A 234 0.11 19.27 -9.34
CA PRO A 234 -1.10 19.81 -9.97
C PRO A 234 -0.84 20.89 -11.02
N GLU A 235 0.28 21.62 -10.95
CA GLU A 235 0.58 22.66 -11.94
C GLU A 235 1.03 22.04 -13.27
N ILE A 236 1.85 20.98 -13.21
CA ILE A 236 2.17 20.17 -14.40
C ILE A 236 0.88 19.55 -14.96
N GLY A 237 0.03 19.00 -14.09
CA GLY A 237 -1.27 18.45 -14.48
C GLY A 237 -2.14 19.49 -15.19
N CYS A 238 -2.25 20.70 -14.64
CA CYS A 238 -3.03 21.80 -15.20
C CYS A 238 -2.57 22.20 -16.61
N ARG A 239 -1.25 22.31 -16.83
CA ARG A 239 -0.69 22.64 -18.16
C ARG A 239 -0.95 21.58 -19.21
N LEU A 240 -1.05 20.31 -18.80
CA LEU A 240 -1.26 19.18 -19.69
C LEU A 240 -2.73 18.79 -19.85
N TRP A 241 -3.61 19.30 -18.97
CA TRP A 241 -5.02 18.96 -18.95
C TRP A 241 -5.72 19.51 -20.19
N ASN A 242 -6.32 18.62 -20.98
CA ASN A 242 -7.07 19.01 -22.17
C ASN A 242 -8.56 18.75 -21.98
N ARG A 243 -9.30 19.84 -21.75
CA ARG A 243 -10.76 19.82 -21.53
C ARG A 243 -11.55 19.20 -22.69
N LEU A 244 -11.02 19.16 -23.91
CA LEU A 244 -11.71 18.61 -25.08
C LEU A 244 -11.65 17.07 -25.14
N TYR A 245 -10.61 16.45 -24.57
CA TYR A 245 -10.40 15.00 -24.65
C TYR A 245 -10.58 14.27 -23.31
N GLU A 246 -10.58 15.00 -22.20
CA GLU A 246 -10.56 14.44 -20.85
C GLU A 246 -11.85 14.61 -20.00
N PRO A 247 -13.04 15.03 -20.50
CA PRO A 247 -14.21 15.25 -19.65
C PRO A 247 -14.69 13.95 -18.98
N SER A 248 -14.39 12.81 -19.61
CA SER A 248 -14.67 11.49 -19.03
C SER A 248 -13.82 11.15 -17.80
N LEU A 249 -12.77 11.90 -17.46
CA LEU A 249 -11.95 11.61 -16.28
C LEU A 249 -12.52 12.26 -15.01
N GLY A 250 -13.21 13.38 -15.14
CA GLY A 250 -13.80 14.15 -14.03
C GLY A 250 -13.48 15.63 -14.14
N ALA A 251 -14.02 16.42 -13.21
CA ALA A 251 -13.72 17.85 -13.12
C ALA A 251 -12.44 18.06 -12.30
N PRO A 252 -11.39 18.70 -12.84
CA PRO A 252 -10.16 18.92 -12.10
C PRO A 252 -10.32 20.03 -11.05
N ASP A 253 -9.65 19.87 -9.92
CA ASP A 253 -9.42 20.88 -8.90
C ASP A 253 -7.96 21.34 -8.94
N PHE A 254 -7.74 22.44 -9.66
CA PHE A 254 -6.46 23.16 -9.70
C PHE A 254 -6.47 24.42 -8.83
N SER A 255 -7.32 24.47 -7.80
CA SER A 255 -7.37 25.63 -6.92
C SER A 255 -6.01 25.89 -6.24
N PRO A 256 -5.68 27.15 -5.92
CA PRO A 256 -4.44 27.47 -5.22
C PRO A 256 -4.26 26.71 -3.91
N ALA A 257 -5.36 26.49 -3.17
CA ALA A 257 -5.34 25.72 -1.92
C ALA A 257 -4.92 24.26 -2.15
N THR A 258 -5.49 23.62 -3.17
CA THR A 258 -5.13 22.24 -3.54
C THR A 258 -3.68 22.18 -3.99
N ALA A 259 -3.25 23.03 -4.93
CA ALA A 259 -1.85 23.07 -5.38
C ALA A 259 -0.85 23.32 -4.23
N ALA A 260 -1.17 24.24 -3.32
CA ALA A 260 -0.32 24.56 -2.17
C ALA A 260 -0.09 23.36 -1.24
N SER A 261 -1.06 22.46 -1.09
CA SER A 261 -0.89 21.25 -0.27
C SER A 261 0.15 20.27 -0.85
N PHE A 262 0.19 20.10 -2.17
CA PHE A 262 1.21 19.29 -2.86
C PHE A 262 2.58 19.97 -2.80
N GLU A 263 2.64 21.29 -2.95
CA GLU A 263 3.90 22.02 -2.77
C GLU A 263 4.44 21.92 -1.35
N GLN A 264 3.55 21.98 -0.35
CA GLN A 264 3.92 21.82 1.05
C GLN A 264 4.50 20.42 1.32
N ALA A 265 3.98 19.37 0.68
CA ALA A 265 4.57 18.04 0.73
C ALA A 265 5.96 18.00 0.07
N ALA A 266 6.11 18.60 -1.11
CA ALA A 266 7.39 18.67 -1.83
C ALA A 266 8.47 19.39 -1.01
N ARG A 267 8.15 20.54 -0.42
CA ARG A 267 9.07 21.29 0.45
C ARG A 267 9.53 20.45 1.64
N GLN A 268 8.60 19.78 2.34
CA GLN A 268 8.93 18.94 3.49
C GLN A 268 9.83 17.75 3.10
N LEU A 269 9.59 17.11 1.96
CA LEU A 269 10.46 16.06 1.45
C LEU A 269 11.87 16.58 1.15
N ARG A 270 12.01 17.76 0.52
CA ARG A 270 13.32 18.40 0.31
C ARG A 270 14.02 18.70 1.64
N SER A 271 13.30 19.29 2.60
CA SER A 271 13.81 19.57 3.94
C SER A 271 14.21 18.30 4.70
N ALA A 272 13.61 17.15 4.40
CA ALA A 272 13.99 15.86 4.96
C ALA A 272 15.25 15.25 4.32
N GLY A 273 15.78 15.86 3.26
CA GLY A 273 16.99 15.46 2.55
C GLY A 273 16.75 14.79 1.19
N PHE A 274 15.50 14.67 0.73
CA PHE A 274 15.23 14.02 -0.55
C PHE A 274 15.47 14.95 -1.74
N ARG A 275 16.03 14.38 -2.80
CA ARG A 275 15.87 14.89 -4.16
C ARG A 275 14.42 14.66 -4.60
N VAL A 276 13.71 15.75 -4.87
CA VAL A 276 12.30 15.69 -5.29
C VAL A 276 12.18 15.84 -6.80
N ILE A 277 11.59 14.83 -7.44
CA ILE A 277 11.19 14.83 -8.85
C ILE A 277 9.68 15.09 -8.93
N ARG A 278 9.23 15.93 -9.87
CA ARG A 278 7.81 16.22 -10.07
C ARG A 278 7.24 15.36 -11.20
N ALA A 279 6.07 14.79 -10.98
CA ALA A 279 5.27 14.11 -11.99
C ALA A 279 3.93 14.84 -12.18
N PRO A 280 3.28 14.78 -13.36
CA PRO A 280 1.92 15.30 -13.50
C PRO A 280 0.96 14.67 -12.48
N LEU A 281 0.04 15.46 -11.95
CA LEU A 281 -1.06 14.96 -11.14
C LEU A 281 -2.30 15.82 -11.37
N VAL A 282 -3.48 15.21 -11.41
CA VAL A 282 -4.75 15.94 -11.52
C VAL A 282 -5.67 15.54 -10.38
N PRO A 283 -5.93 16.44 -9.42
CA PRO A 283 -6.97 16.23 -8.42
C PRO A 283 -8.34 16.36 -9.08
N LEU A 284 -9.25 15.41 -8.86
CA LEU A 284 -10.59 15.40 -9.48
C LEU A 284 -11.74 15.50 -8.48
N GLY A 285 -11.41 15.53 -7.18
CA GLY A 285 -12.35 15.54 -6.08
C GLY A 285 -11.74 14.93 -4.82
N PRO A 286 -12.54 14.76 -3.74
CA PRO A 286 -12.06 14.17 -2.51
C PRO A 286 -11.42 12.81 -2.77
N GLN A 287 -10.12 12.73 -2.49
CA GLN A 287 -9.33 11.50 -2.60
C GLN A 287 -9.40 10.80 -3.97
N THR A 288 -9.57 11.55 -5.06
CA THR A 288 -9.61 10.96 -6.42
C THR A 288 -8.64 11.69 -7.32
N TYR A 289 -7.56 11.01 -7.72
CA TYR A 289 -6.47 11.61 -8.49
C TYR A 289 -6.21 10.84 -9.79
N VAL A 290 -5.89 11.58 -10.85
CA VAL A 290 -5.00 11.08 -11.90
C VAL A 290 -3.57 11.24 -11.38
N THR A 291 -2.96 10.16 -10.93
CA THR A 291 -1.65 10.15 -10.27
C THR A 291 -0.78 9.06 -10.84
N TYR A 292 0.50 9.38 -11.07
CA TYR A 292 1.49 8.41 -11.54
C TYR A 292 2.31 7.80 -10.42
N THR A 293 2.16 8.28 -9.17
CA THR A 293 2.96 7.81 -8.03
C THR A 293 2.44 6.52 -7.42
N ASN A 294 1.16 6.20 -7.58
CA ASN A 294 0.54 5.01 -6.97
C ASN A 294 0.81 3.74 -7.80
N ALA A 295 2.09 3.46 -8.03
CA ALA A 295 2.58 2.36 -8.85
C ALA A 295 3.08 1.17 -7.99
N VAL A 296 3.47 0.09 -8.65
CA VAL A 296 4.24 -1.02 -8.04
C VAL A 296 5.67 -0.97 -8.56
N PHE A 297 6.66 -1.21 -7.71
CA PHE A 297 8.08 -1.06 -8.06
C PHE A 297 8.88 -2.34 -7.79
N GLU A 298 9.89 -2.54 -8.64
CA GLU A 298 10.80 -3.66 -8.60
C GLU A 298 12.21 -3.23 -9.04
N THR A 299 13.23 -3.75 -8.36
CA THR A 299 14.63 -3.62 -8.80
C THR A 299 15.26 -5.01 -8.97
N ARG A 300 15.86 -5.28 -10.14
CA ARG A 300 16.54 -6.54 -10.51
C ARG A 300 17.95 -6.25 -11.01
N GLY A 301 18.93 -6.34 -10.13
CA GLY A 301 20.30 -5.91 -10.44
C GLY A 301 20.28 -4.44 -10.87
N ARG A 302 20.65 -4.15 -12.13
CA ARG A 302 20.63 -2.78 -12.69
C ARG A 302 19.28 -2.35 -13.26
N ARG A 303 18.32 -3.26 -13.46
CA ARG A 303 17.00 -2.93 -14.00
C ARG A 303 16.10 -2.42 -12.88
N ARG A 304 15.49 -1.25 -13.09
CA ARG A 304 14.46 -0.68 -12.20
C ARG A 304 13.16 -0.60 -12.98
N ILE A 305 12.13 -1.28 -12.52
CA ILE A 305 10.87 -1.46 -13.26
C ILE A 305 9.73 -0.84 -12.44
N VAL A 306 8.96 0.03 -13.07
CA VAL A 306 7.74 0.60 -12.50
C VAL A 306 6.52 0.11 -13.29
N TYR A 307 5.58 -0.50 -12.58
CA TYR A 307 4.26 -0.85 -13.10
C TYR A 307 3.35 0.38 -12.91
N MET A 308 3.47 1.34 -13.84
CA MET A 308 2.93 2.70 -13.72
C MET A 308 1.45 2.75 -14.11
N PRO A 309 0.56 3.38 -13.33
CA PRO A 309 -0.82 3.59 -13.74
C PRO A 309 -0.90 4.47 -15.01
N VAL A 310 -1.78 4.11 -15.94
CA VAL A 310 -2.13 4.91 -17.12
C VAL A 310 -3.64 5.07 -17.26
N TYR A 311 -4.07 6.24 -17.71
CA TYR A 311 -5.46 6.69 -17.64
C TYR A 311 -6.15 6.78 -19.00
N GLY A 312 -5.38 6.63 -20.09
CA GLY A 312 -5.84 6.93 -21.44
C GLY A 312 -5.85 8.43 -21.73
N ALA A 313 -5.07 9.20 -20.96
CA ALA A 313 -4.89 10.64 -21.09
C ALA A 313 -3.53 10.88 -21.73
N ALA A 314 -3.46 10.90 -23.06
CA ALA A 314 -2.21 10.74 -23.80
C ALA A 314 -1.08 11.70 -23.35
N ALA A 315 -1.39 12.98 -23.14
CA ALA A 315 -0.40 13.97 -22.71
C ALA A 315 0.10 13.73 -21.28
N LEU A 316 -0.82 13.46 -20.35
CA LEU A 316 -0.50 13.14 -18.96
C LEU A 316 0.27 11.82 -18.84
N ASP A 317 -0.19 10.77 -19.52
CA ASP A 317 0.43 9.44 -19.51
C ASP A 317 1.85 9.48 -20.08
N ALA A 318 2.06 10.24 -21.16
CA ALA A 318 3.39 10.45 -21.73
C ALA A 318 4.31 11.23 -20.80
N ALA A 319 3.80 12.25 -20.09
CA ALA A 319 4.59 13.01 -19.12
C ALA A 319 4.93 12.19 -17.86
N GLY A 320 3.99 11.38 -17.35
CA GLY A 320 4.23 10.43 -16.28
C GLY A 320 5.33 9.43 -16.66
N ARG A 321 5.22 8.82 -17.84
CA ARG A 321 6.23 7.91 -18.41
C ARG A 321 7.61 8.58 -18.47
N ARG A 322 7.71 9.76 -19.09
CA ARG A 322 8.99 10.49 -19.21
C ARG A 322 9.64 10.80 -17.87
N THR A 323 8.83 11.07 -16.83
CA THR A 323 9.34 11.33 -15.47
C THR A 323 10.11 10.13 -14.93
N TYR A 324 9.55 8.92 -15.09
CA TYR A 324 10.20 7.67 -14.68
C TYR A 324 11.39 7.30 -15.57
N GLU A 325 11.24 7.38 -16.89
CA GLU A 325 12.32 7.06 -17.84
C GLU A 325 13.54 7.95 -17.63
N SER A 326 13.33 9.25 -17.39
CA SER A 326 14.41 10.21 -17.08
C SER A 326 15.09 9.92 -15.73
N ALA A 327 14.39 9.27 -14.80
CA ALA A 327 14.97 8.76 -13.56
C ALA A 327 15.63 7.39 -13.73
N GLY A 328 15.66 6.84 -14.95
CA GLY A 328 16.27 5.57 -15.33
C GLY A 328 15.44 4.34 -14.92
N TRP A 329 14.11 4.45 -14.99
CA TRP A 329 13.18 3.35 -14.80
C TRP A 329 12.60 2.85 -16.13
N GLU A 330 12.47 1.53 -16.25
CA GLU A 330 11.66 0.86 -17.26
C GLU A 330 10.18 1.00 -16.89
N VAL A 331 9.39 1.63 -17.77
CA VAL A 331 7.96 1.88 -17.53
C VAL A 331 7.09 0.79 -18.16
N ARG A 332 6.35 0.08 -17.31
CA ARG A 332 5.35 -0.92 -17.66
C ARG A 332 3.94 -0.38 -17.40
N PRO A 333 3.21 0.06 -18.43
CA PRO A 333 1.94 0.76 -18.24
C PRO A 333 0.84 -0.19 -17.77
N ILE A 334 0.07 0.22 -16.76
CA ILE A 334 -1.06 -0.51 -16.20
C ILE A 334 -2.33 0.34 -16.37
N PRO A 335 -3.31 -0.07 -17.18
CA PRO A 335 -4.54 0.69 -17.35
C PRO A 335 -5.35 0.70 -16.06
N VAL A 336 -5.60 1.89 -15.53
CA VAL A 336 -6.35 2.08 -14.26
C VAL A 336 -7.62 2.90 -14.43
N ARG A 337 -8.00 3.25 -15.67
CA ARG A 337 -9.18 4.08 -15.96
C ARG A 337 -10.48 3.57 -15.32
N THR A 338 -10.62 2.26 -15.17
CA THR A 338 -11.80 1.64 -14.54
C THR A 338 -11.75 1.69 -13.01
N VAL A 339 -10.57 1.74 -12.38
CA VAL A 339 -10.42 1.66 -10.92
C VAL A 339 -10.17 3.00 -10.23
N PHE A 340 -9.52 3.97 -10.88
CA PHE A 340 -9.08 5.20 -10.21
C PHE A 340 -10.22 6.02 -9.58
N ARG A 341 -11.43 5.92 -10.17
CA ARG A 341 -12.65 6.56 -9.65
C ARG A 341 -13.09 6.03 -8.29
N PHE A 342 -12.57 4.87 -7.90
CA PHE A 342 -12.79 4.28 -6.59
C PHE A 342 -11.66 4.62 -5.60
N ARG A 343 -10.96 5.75 -5.81
CA ARG A 343 -9.97 6.35 -4.89
C ARG A 343 -8.67 5.55 -4.72
N GLY A 344 -8.26 4.80 -5.74
CA GLY A 344 -7.01 4.03 -5.72
C GLY A 344 -6.62 3.52 -7.10
N THR A 345 -5.35 3.16 -7.28
CA THR A 345 -4.85 2.63 -8.55
C THR A 345 -4.12 1.30 -8.33
N ILE A 346 -3.23 0.89 -9.24
CA ILE A 346 -2.53 -0.40 -9.12
C ILE A 346 -1.75 -0.54 -7.80
N GLY A 347 -1.15 0.53 -7.29
CA GLY A 347 -0.44 0.52 -6.00
C GLY A 347 -1.34 0.27 -4.79
N CYS A 348 -2.66 0.52 -4.90
CA CYS A 348 -3.63 0.17 -3.87
C CYS A 348 -4.16 -1.27 -4.01
N LEU A 349 -4.21 -1.79 -5.25
CA LEU A 349 -4.75 -3.12 -5.53
C LEU A 349 -3.75 -4.26 -5.30
N ALA A 350 -2.45 -3.97 -5.30
CA ALA A 350 -1.39 -4.96 -5.17
C ALA A 350 -0.57 -4.75 -3.89
N ASN A 351 -0.26 -5.84 -3.19
CA ASN A 351 0.64 -5.82 -2.04
C ASN A 351 1.81 -6.78 -2.24
N VAL A 352 3.04 -6.27 -2.26
CA VAL A 352 4.24 -7.10 -2.41
C VAL A 352 4.49 -7.82 -1.08
N LEU A 353 4.43 -9.16 -1.12
CA LEU A 353 4.59 -10.00 0.08
C LEU A 353 6.04 -10.42 0.31
N GLU A 354 6.83 -10.58 -0.75
CA GLU A 354 8.23 -10.98 -0.63
C GLU A 354 9.05 -10.37 -1.76
N ARG A 355 10.28 -10.01 -1.41
CA ARG A 355 11.31 -9.59 -2.35
C ARG A 355 12.53 -10.53 -2.29
N ARG A 356 13.29 -10.64 -3.39
CA ARG A 356 14.61 -11.30 -3.39
C ARG A 356 15.73 -10.27 -3.35
#